data_AF-A0A238JWE4-F1
#
_entry.id   AF-A0A238JWE4-F1
#
_cell.length_a   1.000
_cell.length_b   1.000
_cell.length_c   1.000
_cell.angle_alpha   90.00
_cell.angle_beta   90.00
_cell.angle_gamma   90.00
#
_symmetry.space_group_name_H-M   'P 1'
#
loop_
_entity.id
_entity.type
_entity.pdbx_description
1 polymer ?
#
loop_
_entity_poly.entity_id
_entity_poly.type
_entity_poly.pdbx_seq_one_letter_code
_entity_poly.pdbx_strand_id
1 'polypeptide(L)'
;MTVAELLDRAKALNVMIATAESCTGGMVAAALTDIPGSSAVVDRGFVTYSNAAKQDMLGVRADTLAAHGAVSEEVAREMAEGALAHSQAQLAVSITGIAGPGGSEFKPEGRVCFGLAVTGRPTLTETVEFGAAGRANVRRAARDHALKLLENGLSEVA
;
A
#
# COMPACT_ATOMS: atom_id res chain seq x y z
N MET A 1 -13.95 -9.49 3.35
CA MET A 1 -13.48 -10.13 4.60
C MET A 1 -13.25 -9.09 5.69
N THR A 2 -13.35 -9.43 6.98
CA THR A 2 -12.90 -8.57 8.09
C THR A 2 -11.38 -8.60 8.19
N VAL A 3 -10.75 -7.64 8.89
CA VAL A 3 -9.29 -7.65 9.07
C VAL A 3 -8.82 -8.90 9.85
N ALA A 4 -9.61 -9.37 10.82
CA ALA A 4 -9.31 -10.58 11.56
C ALA A 4 -9.30 -11.82 10.64
N GLU A 5 -10.33 -11.97 9.81
CA GLU A 5 -10.39 -13.07 8.83
C GLU A 5 -9.25 -13.00 7.81
N LEU A 6 -8.81 -11.80 7.40
CA LEU A 6 -7.66 -11.61 6.53
C LEU A 6 -6.37 -12.12 7.16
N LEU A 7 -6.14 -11.78 8.43
CA LEU A 7 -4.96 -12.25 9.17
C LEU A 7 -5.03 -13.76 9.44
N ASP A 8 -6.20 -14.31 9.79
CA ASP A 8 -6.38 -15.75 9.96
C ASP A 8 -6.08 -16.51 8.67
N ARG A 9 -6.52 -15.96 7.52
CA ARG A 9 -6.23 -16.55 6.20
C ARG A 9 -4.76 -16.49 5.86
N ALA A 10 -4.11 -15.34 6.05
CA ALA A 10 -2.67 -15.19 5.83
C ALA A 10 -1.86 -16.15 6.70
N LYS A 11 -2.22 -16.28 7.99
CA LYS A 11 -1.62 -17.22 8.93
C LYS A 11 -1.78 -18.67 8.47
N ALA A 12 -2.97 -19.06 8.02
CA ALA A 12 -3.22 -20.41 7.51
C ALA A 12 -2.38 -20.75 6.26
N LEU A 13 -2.00 -19.74 5.47
CA LEU A 13 -1.15 -19.87 4.29
C LEU A 13 0.35 -19.68 4.59
N ASN A 14 0.74 -19.42 5.84
CA ASN A 14 2.09 -19.01 6.23
C ASN A 14 2.62 -17.80 5.43
N VAL A 15 1.74 -16.84 5.14
CA VAL A 15 2.06 -15.61 4.44
C VAL A 15 2.19 -14.47 5.44
N MET A 16 3.35 -13.80 5.43
CA MET A 16 3.54 -12.55 6.13
C MET A 16 3.25 -11.36 5.20
N ILE A 17 2.79 -10.25 5.80
CA ILE A 17 2.35 -9.03 5.13
C ILE A 17 3.24 -7.85 5.49
N ALA A 18 3.60 -7.05 4.48
CA ALA A 18 4.21 -5.73 4.64
C ALA A 18 3.35 -4.62 4.01
N THR A 19 3.48 -3.39 4.51
CA THR A 19 2.79 -2.22 3.94
C THR A 19 3.76 -1.10 3.57
N ALA A 20 3.50 -0.37 2.47
CA ALA A 20 4.21 0.85 2.11
C ALA A 20 3.23 2.02 1.92
N GLU A 21 3.18 2.93 2.89
CA GLU A 21 2.14 3.94 3.00
C GLU A 21 2.69 5.36 2.84
N SER A 22 2.08 6.13 1.94
CA SER A 22 2.31 7.58 1.82
C SER A 22 1.11 8.36 2.37
N CYS A 23 0.06 8.57 1.57
CA CYS A 23 -1.06 9.46 1.94
C CYS A 23 -1.90 8.96 3.13
N THR A 24 -1.90 7.66 3.39
CA THR A 24 -2.58 7.05 4.55
C THR A 24 -1.78 7.18 5.84
N GLY A 25 -0.46 7.33 5.78
CA GLY A 25 0.38 7.60 6.95
C GLY A 25 0.33 6.51 8.03
N GLY A 26 0.31 5.24 7.64
CA GLY A 26 0.32 4.10 8.57
C GLY A 26 -1.07 3.57 8.96
N MET A 27 -2.14 4.02 8.30
CA MET A 27 -3.51 3.60 8.63
C MET A 27 -3.79 2.13 8.27
N VAL A 28 -3.12 1.57 7.26
CA VAL A 28 -3.25 0.14 6.94
C VAL A 28 -2.51 -0.69 7.99
N ALA A 29 -1.26 -0.33 8.29
CA ALA A 29 -0.48 -0.97 9.34
C ALA A 29 -1.24 -0.95 10.68
N ALA A 30 -1.77 0.21 11.08
CA ALA A 30 -2.58 0.35 12.29
C ALA A 30 -3.79 -0.61 12.31
N ALA A 31 -4.57 -0.64 11.21
CA ALA A 31 -5.74 -1.52 11.11
C ALA A 31 -5.38 -3.00 11.22
N LEU A 32 -4.26 -3.43 10.64
CA LEU A 32 -3.76 -4.80 10.78
C LEU A 32 -3.30 -5.09 12.21
N THR A 33 -2.56 -4.16 12.84
CA THR A 33 -2.00 -4.35 14.18
C THR A 33 -3.01 -4.20 15.32
N ASP A 34 -4.16 -3.57 15.07
CA ASP A 34 -5.27 -3.46 16.03
C ASP A 34 -5.89 -4.83 16.36
N ILE A 35 -5.65 -5.86 15.53
CA ILE A 35 -6.14 -7.22 15.77
C ILE A 35 -5.15 -8.00 16.67
N PRO A 36 -5.61 -8.56 17.80
CA PRO A 36 -4.79 -9.44 18.64
C PRO A 36 -4.20 -10.62 17.85
N GLY A 37 -2.90 -10.89 18.04
CA GLY A 37 -2.19 -11.96 17.33
C GLY A 37 -1.69 -11.59 15.93
N SER A 38 -1.89 -10.35 15.49
CA SER A 38 -1.38 -9.82 14.21
C SER A 38 0.12 -9.99 14.02
N SER A 39 0.91 -10.06 15.09
CA SER A 39 2.36 -10.35 15.07
C SER A 39 2.74 -11.67 14.39
N ALA A 40 1.82 -12.61 14.21
CA ALA A 40 2.07 -13.85 13.47
C ALA A 40 2.08 -13.66 11.94
N VAL A 41 1.64 -12.50 11.46
CA VAL A 41 1.41 -12.22 10.03
C VAL A 41 2.03 -10.89 9.61
N VAL A 42 1.88 -9.83 10.40
CA VAL A 42 2.39 -8.50 10.06
C VAL A 42 3.88 -8.45 10.36
N ASP A 43 4.73 -8.33 9.33
CA ASP A 43 6.19 -8.20 9.50
C ASP A 43 6.58 -6.75 9.80
N ARG A 44 6.25 -5.82 8.89
CA ARG A 44 6.57 -4.39 9.04
C ARG A 44 5.71 -3.48 8.16
N GLY A 45 5.72 -2.19 8.49
CA GLY A 45 5.16 -1.13 7.66
C GLY A 45 6.19 -0.04 7.39
N PHE A 46 6.20 0.49 6.17
CA PHE A 46 7.02 1.61 5.74
C PHE A 46 6.13 2.83 5.55
N VAL A 47 6.37 3.92 6.29
CA VAL A 47 5.68 5.19 6.05
C VAL A 47 6.62 6.13 5.29
N THR A 48 6.44 6.21 3.97
CA THR A 48 7.35 6.92 3.05
C THR A 48 6.69 8.15 2.44
N TYR A 49 6.40 9.15 3.27
CA TYR A 49 5.65 10.34 2.85
C TYR A 49 6.38 11.18 1.79
N SER A 50 7.69 11.37 1.97
CA SER A 50 8.52 12.13 1.04
C SER A 50 9.07 11.26 -0.11
N ASN A 51 9.46 11.90 -1.21
CA ASN A 51 10.15 11.21 -2.32
C ASN A 51 11.52 10.66 -1.89
N ALA A 52 12.20 11.34 -0.97
CA ALA A 52 13.45 10.84 -0.38
C ALA A 52 13.20 9.54 0.40
N ALA A 53 12.18 9.49 1.26
CA ALA A 53 11.86 8.26 2.00
C ALA A 53 11.47 7.09 1.07
N LYS A 54 10.77 7.38 -0.05
CA LYS A 54 10.46 6.36 -1.08
C LYS A 54 11.73 5.76 -1.69
N GLN A 55 12.73 6.59 -1.98
CA GLN A 55 14.03 6.17 -2.49
C GLN A 55 14.81 5.39 -1.42
N ASP A 56 14.99 6.00 -0.24
CA ASP A 56 15.88 5.48 0.81
C ASP A 56 15.40 4.15 1.42
N MET A 57 14.09 4.01 1.63
CA MET A 57 13.52 2.86 2.34
C MET A 57 13.01 1.75 1.43
N LEU A 58 12.61 2.09 0.20
CA LEU A 58 11.95 1.17 -0.73
C LEU A 58 12.65 1.05 -2.09
N GLY A 59 13.73 1.80 -2.33
CA GLY A 59 14.46 1.73 -3.59
C GLY A 59 13.69 2.26 -4.80
N VAL A 60 12.64 3.06 -4.59
CA VAL A 60 11.92 3.73 -5.70
C VAL A 60 12.92 4.58 -6.47
N ARG A 61 12.93 4.49 -7.80
CA ARG A 61 13.94 5.13 -8.64
C ARG A 61 13.66 6.63 -8.78
N ALA A 62 14.72 7.43 -8.72
CA ALA A 62 14.65 8.87 -8.98
C ALA A 62 14.03 9.18 -10.36
N ASP A 63 14.40 8.40 -11.38
CA ASP A 63 13.88 8.57 -12.76
C ASP A 63 12.38 8.31 -12.84
N THR A 64 11.86 7.30 -12.12
CA THR A 64 10.42 7.01 -12.07
C THR A 64 9.66 8.16 -11.42
N LEU A 65 10.18 8.70 -10.32
CA LEU A 65 9.62 9.87 -9.64
C LEU A 65 9.63 11.11 -10.54
N ALA A 66 10.70 11.34 -11.28
CA ALA A 66 10.83 12.48 -12.19
C ALA A 66 9.87 12.37 -13.37
N ALA A 67 9.72 11.19 -13.97
CA ALA A 67 8.89 10.98 -15.15
C ALA A 67 7.38 10.93 -14.85
N HIS A 68 6.98 10.26 -13.76
CA HIS A 68 5.56 9.97 -13.48
C HIS A 68 5.00 10.74 -12.29
N GLY A 69 5.86 11.30 -11.44
CA GLY A 69 5.50 11.89 -10.16
C GLY A 69 5.12 10.84 -9.11
N ALA A 70 5.11 11.25 -7.84
CA ALA A 70 4.89 10.35 -6.70
C ALA A 70 3.54 9.62 -6.71
N VAL A 71 2.50 10.22 -7.29
CA VAL A 71 1.14 9.65 -7.36
C VAL A 71 0.93 9.01 -8.72
N SER A 72 1.52 7.83 -8.92
CA SER A 72 1.49 7.09 -10.17
C SER A 72 1.52 5.59 -9.88
N GLU A 73 1.06 4.79 -10.84
CA GLU A 73 1.10 3.33 -10.72
C GLU A 73 2.53 2.82 -10.75
N GLU A 74 3.43 3.46 -11.50
CA GLU A 74 4.84 3.10 -11.57
C GLU A 74 5.54 3.26 -10.21
N VAL A 75 5.28 4.37 -9.51
CA VAL A 75 5.79 4.57 -8.15
C VAL A 75 5.11 3.62 -7.16
N ALA A 76 3.80 3.36 -7.30
CA ALA A 76 3.11 2.41 -6.44
C ALA A 76 3.69 0.99 -6.59
N ARG A 77 3.95 0.53 -7.82
CA ARG A 77 4.63 -0.73 -8.10
C ARG A 77 5.98 -0.82 -7.39
N GLU A 78 6.86 0.15 -7.63
CA GLU A 78 8.21 0.16 -7.03
C GLU A 78 8.14 0.21 -5.49
N MET A 79 7.18 0.94 -4.91
CA MET A 79 6.95 0.93 -3.47
C MET A 79 6.53 -0.45 -2.94
N ALA A 80 5.67 -1.18 -3.64
CA ALA A 80 5.21 -2.52 -3.23
C ALA A 80 6.32 -3.57 -3.36
N GLU A 81 7.06 -3.52 -4.47
CA GLU A 81 8.22 -4.39 -4.72
C GLU A 81 9.35 -4.12 -3.71
N GLY A 82 9.64 -2.86 -3.42
CA GLY A 82 10.56 -2.45 -2.38
C GLY A 82 10.15 -2.94 -1.00
N ALA A 83 8.85 -2.88 -0.69
CA ALA A 83 8.34 -3.38 0.58
C ALA A 83 8.54 -4.90 0.73
N LEU A 84 8.33 -5.69 -0.33
CA LEU A 84 8.69 -7.10 -0.33
C LEU A 84 10.21 -7.31 -0.16
N ALA A 85 11.02 -6.60 -0.96
CA ALA A 85 12.48 -6.77 -0.95
C ALA A 85 13.14 -6.40 0.39
N HIS A 86 12.54 -5.47 1.14
CA HIS A 86 13.06 -4.97 2.41
C HIS A 86 12.31 -5.50 3.65
N SER A 87 11.54 -6.58 3.50
CA SER A 87 10.80 -7.25 4.57
C SER A 87 11.05 -8.76 4.58
N GLN A 88 10.40 -9.48 5.49
CA GLN A 88 10.29 -10.95 5.41
C GLN A 88 8.93 -11.39 4.83
N ALA A 89 8.13 -10.46 4.33
CA ALA A 89 6.78 -10.71 3.84
C ALA A 89 6.78 -11.41 2.48
N GLN A 90 5.67 -12.10 2.18
CA GLN A 90 5.38 -12.67 0.86
C GLN A 90 4.31 -11.86 0.11
N LEU A 91 3.64 -10.96 0.82
CA LEU A 91 2.58 -10.11 0.30
C LEU A 91 2.83 -8.66 0.77
N ALA A 92 2.81 -7.71 -0.16
CA ALA A 92 2.92 -6.29 0.17
C ALA A 92 1.90 -5.44 -0.59
N VAL A 93 1.37 -4.42 0.10
CA VAL A 93 0.53 -3.40 -0.52
C VAL A 93 1.19 -2.02 -0.37
N SER A 94 1.15 -1.22 -1.43
CA SER A 94 1.60 0.16 -1.40
C SER A 94 0.47 1.16 -1.68
N ILE A 95 0.59 2.37 -1.13
CA ILE A 95 -0.38 3.45 -1.32
C ILE A 95 0.34 4.78 -1.53
N THR A 96 0.06 5.45 -2.65
CA THR A 96 0.50 6.82 -2.91
C THR A 96 -0.61 7.64 -3.56
N GLY A 97 -0.93 8.82 -3.02
CA GLY A 97 -2.12 9.55 -3.43
C GLY A 97 -2.24 10.97 -2.91
N ILE A 98 -3.26 11.68 -3.38
CA ILE A 98 -3.59 13.05 -3.00
C ILE A 98 -4.85 13.01 -2.13
N ALA A 99 -4.66 12.97 -0.81
CA ALA A 99 -5.79 12.96 0.11
C ALA A 99 -6.53 14.31 0.19
N GLY A 100 -5.86 15.42 -0.15
CA GLY A 100 -6.40 16.77 -0.02
C GLY A 100 -6.07 17.47 1.32
N PRO A 101 -6.59 18.71 1.53
CA PRO A 101 -7.42 19.44 0.56
C PRO A 101 -6.62 19.87 -0.68
N GLY A 102 -7.28 19.88 -1.83
CA GLY A 102 -6.71 20.32 -3.11
C GLY A 102 -5.98 19.22 -3.89
N GLY A 103 -5.98 19.38 -5.21
CA GLY A 103 -5.19 18.57 -6.14
C GLY A 103 -3.77 19.11 -6.33
N SER A 104 -2.98 18.40 -7.13
CA SER A 104 -1.82 19.02 -7.80
C SER A 104 -2.28 19.67 -9.12
N GLU A 105 -1.42 20.46 -9.77
CA GLU A 105 -1.74 21.07 -11.09
C GLU A 105 -2.27 20.06 -12.12
N PHE A 106 -1.89 18.77 -11.99
CA PHE A 106 -2.21 17.73 -12.99
C PHE A 106 -3.04 16.56 -12.46
N LYS A 107 -3.27 16.45 -11.14
CA LYS A 107 -3.94 15.28 -10.53
C LYS A 107 -4.94 15.73 -9.47
N PRO A 108 -6.20 15.27 -9.54
CA PRO A 108 -7.27 15.74 -8.65
C PRO A 108 -7.09 15.23 -7.21
N GLU A 109 -7.73 15.92 -6.26
CA GLU A 109 -7.97 15.37 -4.93
C GLU A 109 -8.73 14.04 -5.04
N GLY A 110 -8.35 13.07 -4.23
CA GLY A 110 -8.98 11.75 -4.23
C GLY A 110 -8.31 10.73 -5.14
N ARG A 111 -7.36 11.14 -6.00
CA ARG A 111 -6.55 10.19 -6.77
C ARG A 111 -5.58 9.44 -5.86
N VAL A 112 -5.66 8.11 -5.88
CA VAL A 112 -4.74 7.23 -5.16
C VAL A 112 -4.32 6.07 -6.06
N CYS A 113 -3.02 5.82 -6.14
CA CYS A 113 -2.44 4.69 -6.83
C CYS A 113 -2.00 3.63 -5.82
N PHE A 114 -2.25 2.38 -6.15
CA PHE A 114 -1.97 1.21 -5.34
C PHE A 114 -1.05 0.26 -6.08
N GLY A 115 -0.21 -0.44 -5.33
CA GLY A 115 0.56 -1.58 -5.81
C GLY A 115 0.29 -2.79 -4.92
N LEU A 116 0.17 -3.97 -5.51
CA LEU A 116 0.02 -5.25 -4.82
C LEU A 116 1.11 -6.19 -5.34
N ALA A 117 2.09 -6.47 -4.50
CA ALA A 117 3.20 -7.35 -4.83
C ALA A 117 3.05 -8.67 -4.08
N VAL A 118 3.20 -9.78 -4.79
CA VAL A 118 3.19 -11.14 -4.25
C VAL A 118 4.47 -11.84 -4.70
N THR A 119 5.19 -12.49 -3.80
CA THR A 119 6.43 -13.20 -4.15
C THR A 119 6.20 -14.18 -5.30
N GLY A 120 7.02 -14.10 -6.34
CA GLY A 120 6.95 -14.98 -7.51
C GLY A 120 5.83 -14.64 -8.51
N ARG A 121 5.14 -13.51 -8.35
CA ARG A 121 4.07 -13.05 -9.25
C ARG A 121 4.38 -11.65 -9.79
N PRO A 122 3.85 -11.28 -10.97
CA PRO A 122 3.88 -9.90 -11.42
C PRO A 122 3.14 -8.98 -10.43
N THR A 123 3.73 -7.83 -10.12
CA THR A 123 3.07 -6.80 -9.29
C THR A 123 1.87 -6.21 -10.03
N LEU A 124 0.72 -6.16 -9.37
CA LEU A 124 -0.48 -5.50 -9.87
C LEU A 124 -0.50 -4.04 -9.42
N THR A 125 -1.02 -3.16 -10.26
CA THR A 125 -1.23 -1.75 -9.94
C THR A 125 -2.62 -1.29 -10.35
N GLU A 126 -3.14 -0.30 -9.62
CA GLU A 126 -4.37 0.38 -10.03
C GLU A 126 -4.42 1.81 -9.50
N THR A 127 -5.15 2.67 -10.22
CA THR A 127 -5.51 4.02 -9.80
C THR A 127 -7.01 4.07 -9.48
N VAL A 128 -7.34 4.58 -8.29
CA VAL A 128 -8.72 4.81 -7.85
C VAL A 128 -8.95 6.31 -7.64
N GLU A 129 -10.09 6.79 -8.14
CA GLU A 129 -10.56 8.15 -7.95
C GLU A 129 -11.64 8.18 -6.85
N PHE A 130 -11.26 8.51 -5.63
CA PHE A 130 -12.21 8.64 -4.50
C PHE A 130 -12.98 9.98 -4.52
N GLY A 131 -12.63 10.89 -5.44
CA GLY A 131 -13.16 12.24 -5.52
C GLY A 131 -12.72 13.14 -4.35
N ALA A 132 -13.14 14.40 -4.41
CA ALA A 132 -12.85 15.40 -3.38
C ALA A 132 -13.72 15.21 -2.11
N ALA A 133 -13.62 14.03 -1.50
CA ALA A 133 -14.36 13.66 -0.30
C ALA A 133 -13.76 14.26 0.99
N GLY A 134 -12.67 15.00 0.89
CA GLY A 134 -11.92 15.54 2.02
C GLY A 134 -10.92 14.54 2.60
N ARG A 135 -9.81 15.09 3.11
CA ARG A 135 -8.62 14.35 3.57
C ARG A 135 -8.91 13.11 4.42
N ALA A 136 -9.77 13.24 5.42
CA ALA A 136 -10.07 12.13 6.33
C ALA A 136 -10.82 10.98 5.63
N ASN A 137 -11.76 11.31 4.73
CA ASN A 137 -12.54 10.30 4.00
C ASN A 137 -11.69 9.60 2.95
N VAL A 138 -10.90 10.34 2.16
CA VAL A 138 -10.02 9.76 1.15
C VAL A 138 -9.02 8.79 1.79
N ARG A 139 -8.41 9.16 2.93
CA ARG A 139 -7.48 8.27 3.64
C ARG A 139 -8.14 6.99 4.16
N ARG A 140 -9.37 7.08 4.69
CA ARG A 140 -10.12 5.90 5.14
C ARG A 140 -10.48 4.98 3.97
N ALA A 141 -11.01 5.55 2.89
CA ALA A 141 -11.37 4.80 1.70
C ALA A 141 -10.13 4.12 1.06
N ALA A 142 -9.00 4.81 1.00
CA ALA A 142 -7.75 4.24 0.52
C ALA A 142 -7.22 3.10 1.40
N ARG A 143 -7.30 3.24 2.73
CA ARG A 143 -6.98 2.14 3.66
C ARG A 143 -7.87 0.92 3.40
N ASP A 144 -9.18 1.12 3.31
CA ASP A 144 -10.14 0.01 3.12
C ASP A 144 -9.94 -0.70 1.78
N HIS A 145 -9.61 0.08 0.74
CA HIS A 145 -9.26 -0.45 -0.57
C HIS A 145 -7.98 -1.30 -0.53
N ALA A 146 -6.93 -0.84 0.17
CA ALA A 146 -5.70 -1.60 0.33
C ALA A 146 -5.88 -2.89 1.13
N LEU A 147 -6.76 -2.90 2.14
CA LEU A 147 -7.13 -4.13 2.86
C LEU A 147 -7.80 -5.15 1.93
N LYS A 148 -8.66 -4.68 1.00
CA LYS A 148 -9.27 -5.53 -0.03
C LYS A 148 -8.25 -6.06 -1.04
N LEU A 149 -7.24 -5.26 -1.40
CA LEU A 149 -6.15 -5.73 -2.25
C LEU A 149 -5.34 -6.85 -1.59
N LEU A 150 -5.05 -6.73 -0.29
CA LEU A 150 -4.41 -7.80 0.47
C LEU A 150 -5.27 -9.08 0.49
N GLU A 151 -6.60 -8.96 0.67
CA GLU A 151 -7.53 -10.10 0.56
C GLU A 151 -7.42 -10.80 -0.80
N ASN A 152 -7.40 -10.02 -1.90
CA ASN A 152 -7.23 -10.56 -3.25
C ASN A 152 -5.87 -11.25 -3.43
N GLY A 153 -4.79 -10.63 -2.95
CA GLY A 153 -3.44 -11.18 -3.05
C GLY A 153 -3.30 -12.54 -2.36
N LEU A 154 -3.98 -12.77 -1.23
CA LEU A 154 -4.01 -14.08 -0.56
C LEU A 154 -4.69 -15.17 -1.40
N SER A 155 -5.61 -14.81 -2.29
CA SER A 155 -6.24 -15.76 -3.22
C SER A 155 -5.30 -16.20 -4.34
N GLU A 156 -4.23 -15.44 -4.59
CA GLU A 156 -3.22 -15.76 -5.62
C GLU A 156 -2.04 -16.58 -5.10
N VAL A 157 -1.88 -16.69 -3.78
CA VAL A 157 -0.83 -17.49 -3.12
C VAL A 157 -1.25 -18.96 -2.95
N ALA A 158 -2.55 -19.25 -2.97
CA ALA A 158 -3.11 -20.60 -2.88
C ALA A 158 -2.98 -21.36 -4.22
#